data_AF-A0AA37K1E1-F1
#
_entry.id   AF-A0AA37K1E1-F1
#
_cell.length_a   1.000
_cell.length_b   1.000
_cell.length_c   1.000
_cell.angle_alpha   90.00
_cell.angle_beta   90.00
_cell.angle_gamma   90.00
#
_symmetry.space_group_name_H-M   'P 1'
#
loop_
_entity.id
_entity.type
_entity.pdbx_description
1 polymer ?
#
loop_
_entity_poly.entity_id
_entity_poly.type
_entity_poly.pdbx_seq_one_letter_code
_entity_poly.pdbx_strand_id
1 'polypeptide(L)' 'MWLYEKKLEYPVKIKRPNPALAKFIISQVGGPDGEMGAATRYLQQRYSMPYAQVKGMLTDIGTEELARSLYQCKCS' A
#
# COMPACT_ATOMS: atom_id res chain seq x y z
N MET A 1 -1.16 -17.36 1.25
CA MET A 1 -1.90 -17.26 -0.02
C MET A 1 -2.65 -15.93 0.02
N TRP A 2 -2.56 -15.12 -1.03
CA TRP A 2 -3.20 -13.80 -1.07
C TRP A 2 -4.64 -13.93 -1.58
N LEU A 3 -5.57 -13.16 -1.00
CA LEU A 3 -6.97 -13.10 -1.41
C LEU A 3 -7.29 -11.64 -1.70
N TYR A 4 -7.76 -11.35 -2.92
CA TYR A 4 -8.10 -10.00 -3.36
C TYR A 4 -9.61 -9.79 -3.29
N GLU A 5 -10.04 -8.81 -2.51
CA GLU A 5 -11.42 -8.35 -2.48
C GLU A 5 -11.46 -6.90 -3.01
N LYS A 6 -12.41 -6.59 -3.90
CA LYS A 6 -12.53 -5.25 -4.53
C LYS A 6 -13.03 -4.15 -3.56
N LYS A 7 -13.13 -4.45 -2.28
CA LYS A 7 -13.53 -3.50 -1.24
C LYS A 7 -12.29 -2.76 -0.74
N LEU A 8 -12.47 -1.46 -0.53
CA LEU A 8 -11.50 -0.63 0.18
C LEU A 8 -11.75 -0.85 1.69
N GLU A 9 -10.70 -0.96 2.53
CA GLU A 9 -10.85 -1.03 4.01
C GLU A 9 -11.61 0.22 4.52
N TYR A 10 -11.42 1.39 3.86
CA TYR A 10 -12.10 2.67 4.10
C TYR A 10 -12.79 3.25 2.83
N PRO A 11 -14.08 3.62 2.91
CA PRO A 11 -14.79 4.16 1.75
C PRO A 11 -14.33 5.59 1.42
N VAL A 12 -13.58 5.73 0.31
CA VAL A 12 -13.19 7.03 -0.24
C VAL A 12 -14.34 7.64 -1.03
N LYS A 13 -14.79 8.85 -0.66
CA LYS A 13 -15.80 9.64 -1.39
C LYS A 13 -15.26 11.02 -1.72
N ILE A 14 -14.79 11.21 -2.95
CA ILE A 14 -14.31 12.52 -3.43
C ILE A 14 -15.52 13.36 -3.87
N LYS A 15 -15.78 14.49 -3.19
CA LYS A 15 -16.88 15.41 -3.55
C LYS A 15 -16.52 16.38 -4.69
N ARG A 16 -15.24 16.70 -4.87
CA ARG A 16 -14.75 17.61 -5.92
C ARG A 16 -13.36 17.15 -6.42
N PRO A 17 -13.15 16.96 -7.74
CA PRO A 17 -11.85 16.61 -8.29
C PRO A 17 -10.88 17.81 -8.18
N ASN A 18 -9.70 17.60 -7.58
CA ASN A 18 -8.64 18.60 -7.49
C ASN A 18 -7.33 18.03 -8.08
N PRO A 19 -6.96 18.39 -9.32
CA PRO A 19 -5.80 17.83 -10.01
C PRO A 19 -4.45 18.20 -9.38
N ALA A 20 -4.38 19.34 -8.66
CA ALA A 20 -3.16 19.73 -7.96
C ALA A 20 -2.87 18.78 -6.79
N LEU A 21 -3.91 18.38 -6.04
CA LEU A 21 -3.80 17.43 -4.94
C LEU A 21 -3.53 16.00 -5.46
N ALA A 22 -4.16 15.62 -6.58
CA ALA A 22 -3.90 14.33 -7.23
C ALA A 22 -2.42 14.14 -7.58
N LYS A 23 -1.74 15.21 -8.04
CA LYS A 23 -0.30 15.18 -8.35
C LYS A 23 0.57 14.87 -7.12
N PHE A 24 0.21 15.40 -5.95
CA PHE A 24 0.88 15.07 -4.69
C PHE A 24 0.57 13.63 -4.24
N ILE A 25 -0.68 13.18 -4.37
CA ILE A 25 -1.09 11.81 -4.01
C ILE A 25 -0.37 10.76 -4.88
N ILE A 26 -0.22 11.01 -6.18
CA ILE A 26 0.50 10.12 -7.10
C ILE A 26 1.97 9.95 -6.69
N SER A 27 2.60 11.01 -6.19
CA SER A 27 3.98 10.92 -5.68
C SER A 27 4.11 10.03 -4.44
N GLN A 28 3.04 9.88 -3.65
CA GLN A 28 3.01 8.98 -2.49
C GLN A 28 2.70 7.53 -2.88
N VAL A 29 2.12 7.28 -4.07
CA VAL A 29 1.92 5.93 -4.59
C VAL A 29 3.18 5.40 -5.27
N GLY A 30 3.79 6.21 -6.15
CA GLY A 30 4.87 5.78 -7.04
C GLY A 30 6.24 6.44 -6.79
N GLY A 31 6.35 7.31 -5.79
CA GLY A 31 7.61 7.96 -5.44
C GLY A 31 8.62 7.02 -4.77
N PRO A 32 9.88 7.46 -4.62
CA PRO A 32 10.95 6.67 -3.99
C PRO A 32 10.67 6.28 -2.52
N ASP A 33 9.84 7.08 -1.83
CA ASP A 33 9.31 6.84 -0.48
C ASP A 33 7.82 6.48 -0.50
N GLY A 34 7.28 6.08 -1.66
CA GLY A 34 5.87 5.75 -1.80
C GLY A 34 5.49 4.41 -1.16
N GLU A 35 4.21 4.28 -0.80
CA GLU A 35 3.65 3.13 -0.08
C GLU A 35 3.88 1.80 -0.84
N MET A 36 3.89 1.85 -2.18
CA MET A 36 4.19 0.68 -3.02
C MET A 36 5.65 0.22 -2.88
N GLY A 37 6.58 1.16 -2.71
CA GLY A 37 7.99 0.88 -2.45
C GLY A 37 8.21 0.30 -1.05
N ALA A 38 7.51 0.84 -0.05
CA ALA A 38 7.53 0.32 1.32
C ALA A 38 6.99 -1.12 1.40
N ALA A 39 5.82 -1.38 0.81
CA ALA A 39 5.23 -2.72 0.77
C ALA A 39 6.15 -3.76 0.12
N THR A 40 6.78 -3.39 -1.00
CA THR A 40 7.70 -4.29 -1.71
C THR A 40 8.96 -4.57 -0.88
N ARG A 41 9.48 -3.59 -0.14
CA ARG A 41 10.64 -3.79 0.75
C ARG A 41 10.34 -4.78 1.87
N TYR A 42 9.21 -4.63 2.58
CA TYR A 42 8.82 -5.55 3.66
C TYR A 42 8.54 -6.96 3.14
N LEU A 43 7.93 -7.09 1.95
CA LEU A 43 7.70 -8.39 1.32
C LEU A 43 8.98 -9.06 0.81
N GLN A 44 9.98 -8.29 0.36
CA GLN A 44 11.28 -8.84 -0.02
C GLN A 44 12.06 -9.34 1.21
N GLN A 45 12.00 -8.61 2.33
CA GLN A 45 12.63 -9.02 3.59
C GLN A 45 12.07 -10.34 4.14
N ARG A 46 10.79 -10.63 3.88
CA ARG A 46 10.17 -11.92 4.23
C ARG A 46 10.90 -13.13 3.61
N TYR A 47 11.40 -13.03 2.38
CA TYR A 47 12.02 -14.18 1.69
C TYR A 47 13.40 -14.54 2.27
N SER A 48 14.12 -13.57 2.82
CA SER A 48 15.44 -13.78 3.42
C SER A 48 15.40 -13.99 4.94
N MET A 49 14.26 -13.80 5.60
CA MET A 49 14.18 -13.86 7.07
C MET A 49 14.13 -15.31 7.60
N PRO A 50 15.02 -15.70 8.55
CA PRO A 50 15.05 -17.06 9.08
C PRO A 50 13.94 -17.33 10.12
N TYR A 51 13.53 -16.31 10.89
CA TYR A 51 12.54 -16.45 11.97
C TYR A 51 11.09 -16.42 11.46
N ALA A 52 10.29 -17.43 11.83
CA ALA A 52 8.90 -17.58 11.38
C ALA A 52 7.96 -16.48 11.91
N GLN A 53 8.15 -16.03 13.16
CA GLN A 53 7.32 -14.97 13.76
C GLN A 53 7.49 -13.62 13.07
N VAL A 54 8.73 -13.25 12.74
CA VAL A 54 9.03 -12.00 12.05
C VAL A 54 8.55 -12.03 10.59
N LYS A 55 8.55 -13.20 9.95
CA LYS A 55 7.93 -13.39 8.63
C LYS A 55 6.43 -13.11 8.63
N GLY A 56 5.72 -13.49 9.69
CA GLY A 56 4.30 -13.17 9.87
C GLY A 56 4.07 -11.67 9.95
N MET A 57 4.77 -11.01 10.89
CA MET A 57 4.68 -9.57 11.11
C MET A 57 5.03 -8.74 9.85
N LEU A 58 6.06 -9.12 9.10
CA LEU A 58 6.42 -8.45 7.84
C LEU A 58 5.37 -8.69 6.73
N THR A 59 4.67 -9.81 6.77
CA THR A 59 3.56 -10.09 5.85
C THR A 59 2.36 -9.20 6.18
N ASP A 60 2.04 -9.06 7.47
CA ASP A 60 0.94 -8.20 7.94
C ASP A 60 1.18 -6.73 7.58
N ILE A 61 2.39 -6.22 7.83
CA ILE A 61 2.77 -4.85 7.44
C ILE A 61 2.74 -4.69 5.90
N GLY A 62 3.28 -5.67 5.16
CA GLY A 62 3.26 -5.64 3.70
C GLY A 62 1.85 -5.67 3.09
N THR A 63 0.91 -6.40 3.71
CA THR A 63 -0.52 -6.42 3.31
C THR A 63 -1.20 -5.07 3.55
N GLU A 64 -0.93 -4.42 4.68
CA GLU A 64 -1.52 -3.13 5.02
C GLU A 64 -1.04 -2.03 4.07
N GLU A 65 0.25 -1.99 3.76
CA GLU A 65 0.79 -0.98 2.84
C GLU A 65 0.35 -1.22 1.38
N LEU A 66 0.11 -2.48 0.99
CA LEU A 66 -0.55 -2.80 -0.28
C LEU A 66 -1.99 -2.29 -0.31
N ALA A 67 -2.76 -2.49 0.76
CA ALA A 67 -4.11 -1.94 0.85
C ALA A 67 -4.05 -0.41 0.76
N ARG A 68 -3.15 0.24 1.51
CA ARG A 68 -2.93 1.70 1.53
C ARG A 68 -2.68 2.27 0.13
N SER A 69 -1.86 1.61 -0.68
CA SER A 69 -1.58 2.02 -2.05
C SER A 69 -2.83 2.05 -2.96
N LEU A 70 -3.78 1.12 -2.76
CA LEU A 70 -5.02 1.05 -3.53
C LEU A 70 -5.98 2.21 -3.21
N TYR A 71 -5.91 2.75 -1.99
CA TYR A 71 -6.70 3.92 -1.60
C TYR A 71 -6.21 5.20 -2.23
N GLN A 72 -4.90 5.45 -2.17
CA GLN A 72 -4.35 6.66 -2.76
C GLN A 72 -4.54 6.66 -4.28
N CYS A 73 -4.47 5.51 -4.94
CA CYS A 73 -4.79 5.38 -6.37
C CYS A 73 -6.28 5.66 -6.68
N LYS A 74 -7.20 5.38 -5.75
CA LYS A 74 -8.63 5.73 -5.86
C LYS A 74 -8.93 7.20 -5.49
N CYS A 75 -8.02 7.87 -4.79
CA CYS A 75 -8.11 9.29 -4.41
C CYS A 75 -7.65 10.27 -5.50
N SER A 76 -6.90 9.80 -6.51
CA SER A 76 -6.39 10.61 -7.63
C SER A 76 -7.40 10.82 -8.74
#